data_AF-A0A660VH17-F1
#
_entry.id   AF-A0A660VH17-F1
#
_cell.length_a   1.000
_cell.length_b   1.000
_cell.length_c   1.000
_cell.angle_alpha   90.00
_cell.angle_beta   90.00
_cell.angle_gamma   90.00
#
_symmetry.space_group_name_H-M   'P 1'
#
loop_
_entity.id
_entity.type
_entity.pdbx_description
1 polymer ?
#
loop_
_entity_poly.entity_id
_entity_poly.type
_entity_poly.pdbx_seq_one_letter_code
_entity_poly.pdbx_strand_id
1 'polypeptide(L)'
;MEAALGEGGLERLSEQFLTYLEFEMGCSPNTVDAYRRDLKVFFEFCRRRDLTVPDDLSPQVVSEFLREQTGNGFSAATVSRRHACLRTFARFLVYAGISESDFTRSVRGPKPP
;
A
#
# COMPACT_ATOMS: atom_id res chain seq x y z
N MET A 1 -28.33 -6.45 -11.20
CA MET A 1 -27.00 -7.05 -10.94
C MET A 1 -26.26 -6.07 -10.06
N GLU A 2 -26.69 -5.98 -8.80
CA GLU A 2 -26.10 -5.09 -7.79
C GLU A 2 -24.75 -5.67 -7.40
N ALA A 3 -23.69 -4.91 -7.69
CA ALA A 3 -22.35 -5.23 -7.27
C ALA A 3 -22.33 -5.31 -5.75
N ALA A 4 -21.99 -6.49 -5.23
CA ALA A 4 -21.56 -6.67 -3.86
C ALA A 4 -20.25 -5.90 -3.65
N LEU A 5 -20.34 -4.58 -3.47
CA LEU A 5 -19.28 -3.76 -2.89
C LEU A 5 -19.27 -4.06 -1.39
N GLY A 6 -18.65 -5.19 -1.05
CA GLY A 6 -18.32 -5.53 0.34
C GLY A 6 -17.53 -4.38 0.97
N GLU A 7 -17.75 -4.16 2.26
CA GLU A 7 -17.27 -3.03 3.06
C GLU A 7 -15.73 -2.98 3.28
N GLY A 8 -14.91 -3.46 2.35
CA GLY A 8 -13.47 -3.69 2.55
C GLY A 8 -12.54 -3.59 1.34
N GLY A 9 -12.95 -2.95 0.23
CA GLY A 9 -12.07 -2.79 -0.94
C GLY A 9 -10.85 -1.89 -0.69
N LEU A 10 -9.71 -2.21 -1.30
CA LEU A 10 -8.43 -1.48 -1.13
C LEU A 10 -8.55 0.02 -1.40
N GLU A 11 -9.28 0.43 -2.44
CA GLU A 11 -9.50 1.85 -2.76
C GLU A 11 -10.21 2.61 -1.63
N ARG A 12 -11.29 2.06 -1.06
CA ARG A 12 -12.02 2.69 0.05
C ARG A 12 -11.11 2.85 1.27
N LEU A 13 -10.34 1.80 1.57
CA LEU A 13 -9.40 1.80 2.69
C LEU A 13 -8.26 2.80 2.50
N SER A 14 -7.82 3.02 1.26
CA SER A 14 -6.80 4.04 0.99
C SER A 14 -7.29 5.46 1.24
N GLU A 15 -8.55 5.80 0.92
CA GLU A 15 -9.05 7.13 1.24
C GLU A 15 -9.12 7.35 2.75
N GLN A 16 -9.58 6.36 3.53
CA GLN A 16 -9.57 6.43 4.99
C GLN A 16 -8.14 6.59 5.54
N PHE A 17 -7.19 5.84 4.98
CA PHE A 17 -5.78 5.96 5.34
C PHE A 17 -5.21 7.35 5.04
N LEU A 18 -5.51 7.92 3.87
CA LEU A 18 -5.01 9.23 3.48
C LEU A 18 -5.60 10.34 4.37
N THR A 19 -6.88 10.24 4.72
CA THR A 19 -7.50 11.10 5.74
C THR A 19 -6.83 10.93 7.10
N TYR A 20 -6.57 9.70 7.53
CA TYR A 20 -5.82 9.42 8.76
C TYR A 20 -4.42 10.06 8.76
N LEU A 21 -3.69 9.98 7.64
CA LEU A 21 -2.39 10.62 7.53
C LEU A 21 -2.47 12.14 7.67
N GLU A 22 -3.45 12.76 7.03
CA GLU A 22 -3.62 14.21 7.03
C GLU A 22 -4.01 14.74 8.42
N PHE A 23 -5.05 14.18 9.02
CA PHE A 23 -5.67 14.75 10.22
C PHE A 23 -5.12 14.17 11.52
N GLU A 24 -4.86 12.86 11.59
CA GLU A 24 -4.43 12.20 12.82
C GLU A 24 -2.90 12.21 12.95
N MET A 25 -2.19 11.95 11.85
CA MET A 25 -0.72 11.92 11.84
C MET A 25 -0.08 13.28 11.52
N GLY A 26 -0.88 14.28 11.13
CA GLY A 26 -0.39 15.62 10.77
C GLY A 26 0.62 15.61 9.61
N CYS A 27 0.52 14.64 8.70
CA CYS A 27 1.42 14.54 7.56
C CYS A 27 1.19 15.72 6.60
N SER A 28 2.28 16.24 6.02
CA SER A 28 2.17 17.34 5.07
C SER A 28 1.36 16.94 3.82
N PRO A 29 0.69 17.88 3.14
CA PRO A 29 -0.05 17.60 1.90
C PRO A 29 0.81 16.90 0.84
N ASN A 30 2.08 17.26 0.75
CA ASN A 30 3.05 16.63 -0.15
C ASN A 30 3.27 15.14 0.18
N THR A 31 3.27 14.78 1.46
CA THR A 31 3.41 13.39 1.90
C THR A 31 2.16 12.58 1.57
N VAL A 32 0.98 13.14 1.85
CA VAL A 32 -0.31 12.53 1.54
C VAL A 32 -0.45 12.28 0.03
N ASP A 33 -0.12 13.27 -0.80
CA ASP A 33 -0.17 13.14 -2.26
C ASP A 33 0.86 12.12 -2.79
N ALA A 34 2.07 12.09 -2.22
CA ALA A 34 3.07 11.09 -2.57
C ALA A 34 2.57 9.67 -2.26
N TYR A 35 1.93 9.45 -1.11
CA TYR A 35 1.40 8.16 -0.72
C TYR A 35 0.17 7.77 -1.53
N ARG A 36 -0.70 8.72 -1.87
CA ARG A 36 -1.82 8.51 -2.80
C ARG A 36 -1.35 7.96 -4.14
N ARG A 37 -0.30 8.57 -4.72
CA ARG A 37 0.30 8.12 -5.98
C ARG A 37 0.95 6.74 -5.84
N ASP A 38 1.62 6.47 -4.73
CA ASP A 38 2.26 5.18 -4.49
C ASP A 38 1.24 4.04 -4.34
N LEU A 39 0.17 4.26 -3.56
CA LEU A 39 -0.92 3.29 -3.39
C LEU A 39 -1.63 3.00 -4.71
N LYS A 40 -1.88 4.02 -5.53
CA LYS A 40 -2.48 3.83 -6.86
C LYS A 40 -1.66 2.85 -7.71
N VAL A 41 -0.34 2.98 -7.71
CA VAL A 41 0.54 2.08 -8.48
C VAL A 41 0.54 0.66 -7.90
N PHE A 42 0.53 0.52 -6.57
CA PHE A 42 0.43 -0.78 -5.93
C PHE A 42 -0.92 -1.47 -6.19
N PHE A 43 -2.03 -0.73 -6.14
CA PHE A 43 -3.36 -1.28 -6.38
C PHE A 43 -3.57 -1.65 -7.85
N GLU A 44 -2.97 -0.92 -8.79
CA GLU A 44 -2.93 -1.36 -10.19
C GLU A 44 -2.17 -2.69 -10.35
N PHE A 45 -1.08 -2.87 -9.62
CA PHE A 45 -0.36 -4.15 -9.55
C PHE A 45 -1.22 -5.28 -8.96
N CYS A 46 -1.99 -4.99 -7.90
CA CYS A 46 -2.88 -5.95 -7.23
C CYS A 46 -4.07 -6.34 -8.13
N ARG A 47 -4.71 -5.35 -8.76
CA ARG A 47 -5.85 -5.54 -9.66
C ARG A 47 -5.52 -6.42 -10.86
N ARG A 48 -4.30 -6.33 -11.41
CA ARG A 48 -3.83 -7.23 -12.49
C ARG A 48 -3.68 -8.70 -12.06
N ARG A 49 -3.77 -8.99 -10.76
CA ARG A 49 -3.65 -10.31 -10.14
C ARG A 49 -4.92 -10.70 -9.37
N ASP A 50 -6.01 -9.97 -9.59
CA ASP A 50 -7.30 -10.17 -8.91
C ASP A 50 -7.23 -10.07 -7.38
N LEU A 51 -6.22 -9.36 -6.84
CA LEU A 51 -6.09 -9.06 -5.42
C LEU A 51 -6.79 -7.72 -5.13
N THR A 52 -7.92 -7.76 -4.44
CA THR A 52 -8.82 -6.61 -4.31
C THR A 52 -9.21 -6.27 -2.87
N VAL A 53 -8.92 -7.17 -1.93
CA VAL A 53 -9.17 -6.97 -0.50
C VAL A 53 -7.87 -7.09 0.31
N PRO A 54 -7.82 -6.55 1.54
CA PRO A 54 -6.64 -6.67 2.42
C PRO A 54 -6.18 -8.10 2.68
N ASP A 55 -7.11 -9.06 2.76
CA ASP A 55 -6.81 -10.46 3.03
C ASP A 55 -6.01 -11.14 1.91
N ASP A 56 -6.09 -10.60 0.69
CA ASP A 56 -5.30 -11.04 -0.46
C ASP A 56 -3.82 -10.63 -0.35
N LEU A 57 -3.50 -9.67 0.53
CA LEU A 57 -2.17 -9.08 0.62
C LEU A 57 -1.26 -9.88 1.54
N SER A 58 -0.03 -10.08 1.08
CA SER A 58 0.99 -10.83 1.82
C SER A 58 2.39 -10.25 1.60
N PRO A 59 3.39 -10.63 2.43
CA PRO A 59 4.77 -10.24 2.20
C PRO A 59 5.31 -10.62 0.81
N GLN A 60 4.80 -11.71 0.24
CA GLN A 60 5.13 -12.18 -1.09
C GLN A 60 4.64 -11.18 -2.16
N VAL A 61 3.37 -10.76 -2.08
CA VAL A 61 2.76 -9.78 -3.00
C VAL A 61 3.55 -8.47 -2.99
N VAL A 62 3.92 -7.97 -1.80
CA VAL A 62 4.73 -6.74 -1.68
C VAL A 62 6.13 -6.94 -2.27
N SER A 63 6.77 -8.07 -2.01
CA SER A 63 8.12 -8.36 -2.52
C SER A 63 8.13 -8.42 -4.06
N GLU A 64 7.12 -9.05 -4.65
CA GLU A 64 6.94 -9.10 -6.10
C GLU A 64 6.69 -7.72 -6.69
N PHE A 65 5.87 -6.90 -6.03
CA PHE A 65 5.65 -5.52 -6.44
C PHE A 65 6.94 -4.71 -6.46
N LEU A 66 7.72 -4.72 -5.37
CA LEU A 66 8.96 -3.96 -5.29
C LEU A 66 9.98 -4.45 -6.33
N ARG A 67 10.05 -5.77 -6.56
CA ARG A 67 10.89 -6.35 -7.63
C ARG A 67 10.46 -5.87 -9.02
N GLU A 68 9.15 -5.83 -9.29
CA GLU A 68 8.62 -5.30 -10.55
C GLU A 68 8.98 -3.83 -10.74
N GLN A 69 8.88 -3.01 -9.69
CA GLN A 69 9.25 -1.59 -9.76
C GLN A 69 10.75 -1.41 -10.03
N THR A 70 11.61 -2.19 -9.39
CA THR A 70 13.05 -2.17 -9.69
C THR A 70 13.34 -2.65 -11.13
N GLY A 71 12.68 -3.73 -11.58
CA GLY A 71 12.82 -4.25 -12.94
C GLY A 71 12.37 -3.26 -14.02
N ASN A 72 11.38 -2.41 -13.71
CA ASN A 72 10.90 -1.34 -14.58
C ASN A 72 11.77 -0.07 -14.55
N GLY A 73 12.93 -0.10 -13.87
CA GLY A 73 13.89 1.01 -13.87
C GLY A 73 13.55 2.18 -12.94
N PHE A 74 12.59 2.03 -12.02
CA PHE A 74 12.33 3.07 -11.02
C PHE A 74 13.52 3.22 -10.07
N SER A 75 13.82 4.48 -9.68
CA SER A 75 14.94 4.78 -8.78
C SER A 75 14.79 4.08 -7.42
N ALA A 76 15.93 3.80 -6.76
CA ALA A 76 15.94 3.25 -5.41
C ALA A 76 15.16 4.12 -4.41
N ALA A 77 15.19 5.45 -4.57
CA ALA A 77 14.43 6.39 -3.77
C ALA A 77 12.90 6.21 -3.98
N THR A 78 12.45 6.05 -5.22
CA THR A 78 11.04 5.78 -5.55
C THR A 78 10.58 4.46 -4.95
N VAL A 79 11.35 3.38 -5.12
CA VAL A 79 11.01 2.06 -4.59
C VAL A 79 10.99 2.06 -3.06
N SER A 80 11.94 2.76 -2.43
CA SER A 80 11.98 2.93 -0.97
C SER A 80 10.78 3.70 -0.43
N ARG A 81 10.38 4.79 -1.09
CA ARG A 81 9.20 5.58 -0.70
C ARG A 81 7.90 4.76 -0.84
N ARG A 82 7.76 3.99 -1.91
CA ARG A 82 6.63 3.05 -2.08
C ARG A 82 6.60 2.00 -0.98
N HIS A 83 7.74 1.39 -0.65
CA HIS A 83 7.81 0.43 0.47
C HIS A 83 7.41 1.09 1.80
N ALA A 84 7.91 2.29 2.09
CA ALA A 84 7.53 3.04 3.30
C ALA A 84 6.02 3.35 3.33
N CYS A 85 5.44 3.74 2.20
CA CYS A 85 4.00 3.94 2.06
C CYS A 85 3.22 2.65 2.41
N LEU A 86 3.60 1.50 1.83
CA LEU A 86 2.94 0.22 2.11
C LEU A 86 3.06 -0.21 3.57
N ARG A 87 4.21 0.03 4.21
CA ARG A 87 4.40 -0.26 5.65
C ARG A 87 3.44 0.56 6.51
N THR A 88 3.30 1.84 6.21
CA THR A 88 2.40 2.73 6.96
C THR A 88 0.94 2.38 6.71
N PHE A 89 0.58 2.02 5.47
CA PHE A 89 -0.77 1.54 5.15
C PHE A 89 -1.10 0.22 5.86
N ALA A 90 -0.19 -0.76 5.85
CA ALA A 90 -0.39 -2.02 6.57
C ALA A 90 -0.59 -1.82 8.07
N ARG A 91 0.20 -0.94 8.70
CA ARG A 91 0.03 -0.57 10.10
C ARG A 91 -1.31 0.10 10.38
N PHE A 92 -1.78 0.96 9.48
CA PHE A 92 -3.10 1.56 9.58
C PHE A 92 -4.20 0.48 9.53
N LEU A 93 -4.13 -0.49 8.63
CA LEU A 93 -5.13 -1.56 8.56
C LEU A 93 -5.17 -2.41 9.83
N VAL A 94 -4.01 -2.71 10.41
CA VAL A 94 -3.92 -3.42 11.69
C VAL A 94 -4.48 -2.56 12.84
N TYR A 95 -4.10 -1.27 12.89
CA TYR A 95 -4.61 -0.33 13.89
C TYR A 95 -6.14 -0.17 13.84
N ALA A 96 -6.70 -0.13 12.64
CA ALA A 96 -8.14 -0.01 12.41
C ALA A 96 -8.91 -1.34 12.59
N GLY A 97 -8.23 -2.45 12.91
CA GLY A 97 -8.85 -3.77 13.08
C GLY A 97 -9.32 -4.43 11.78
N ILE A 98 -8.79 -3.98 10.63
CA ILE A 98 -9.18 -4.42 9.29
C ILE A 98 -8.34 -5.61 8.83
N SER A 99 -7.10 -5.71 9.31
CA SER A 99 -6.21 -6.85 9.06
C SER A 99 -5.64 -7.37 10.37
N GLU A 100 -5.57 -8.69 10.51
CA GLU A 100 -4.99 -9.32 11.70
C GLU A 100 -3.47 -9.16 11.77
N SER A 101 -2.80 -8.92 10.63
CA SER A 101 -1.35 -8.82 10.57
C SER A 101 -0.84 -7.83 9.52
N ASP A 102 0.38 -7.33 9.75
CA ASP A 102 1.08 -6.43 8.85
C ASP A 102 1.66 -7.22 7.65
N PHE A 103 1.04 -7.06 6.48
CA PHE A 103 1.44 -7.72 5.23
C PHE A 103 2.83 -7.29 4.70
N THR A 104 3.52 -6.36 5.38
CA THR A 104 4.89 -5.92 5.06
C THR A 104 5.95 -6.43 6.03
N ARG A 105 5.57 -7.14 7.10
CA ARG A 105 6.44 -7.47 8.25
C ARG A 105 7.77 -8.15 7.88
N SER A 106 7.78 -8.97 6.83
CA SER A 106 8.96 -9.74 6.39
C SER A 106 9.61 -9.23 5.09
N VAL A 107 9.19 -8.06 4.61
CA VAL A 107 9.69 -7.49 3.36
C VAL A 107 10.89 -6.59 3.65
N ARG A 108 12.03 -6.89 3.01
CA ARG A 108 13.18 -5.98 3.03
C ARG A 108 13.08 -5.00 1.86
N GLY A 109 13.28 -3.73 2.14
CA GLY A 109 13.39 -2.70 1.10
C GLY A 109 14.60 -2.94 0.19
N PRO A 110 14.67 -2.25 -0.96
CA PRO A 110 15.85 -2.32 -1.82
C PRO A 110 17.09 -1.98 -1.00
N LYS A 111 18.16 -2.75 -1.20
CA LYS A 111 19.44 -2.44 -0.56
C LYS A 111 19.92 -1.09 -1.11
N PRO A 112 20.28 -0.11 -0.26
CA PRO A 112 20.87 1.13 -0.77
C PRO A 112 22.14 0.79 -1.57
N PRO A 113 22.45 1.57 -2.63
CA PRO A 113 23.73 1.47 -3.32
C PRO A 113 24.91 1.76 -2.38
#